data_AF-A0A972WP02-F1
#
_entry.id   AF-A0A972WP02-F1
#
_cell.length_a   1.000
_cell.length_b   1.000
_cell.length_c   1.000
_cell.angle_alpha   90.00
_cell.angle_beta   90.00
_cell.angle_gamma   90.00
#
_symmetry.space_group_name_H-M   'P 1'
#
loop_
_entity.id
_entity.type
_entity.pdbx_description
1 polymer ?
#
loop_
_entity_poly.entity_id
_entity_poly.type
_entity_poly.pdbx_seq_one_letter_code
_entity_poly.pdbx_strand_id
1 'polypeptide(L)' 'MPRPKLPADQRMETVSARVTREMADGIDAYLETMRAETPLLILNRADAIRQILAIGLQKISADGRRKGGGKQ' A
#
# COMPACT_ATOMS: atom_id res chain seq x y z
N MET A 1 -27.82 -0.81 -22.25
CA MET A 1 -26.48 -0.36 -22.67
C MET A 1 -25.43 -1.17 -21.92
N PRO A 2 -24.40 -1.73 -22.57
CA PRO A 2 -23.36 -2.48 -21.89
C PRO A 2 -22.51 -1.53 -21.01
N ARG A 3 -22.23 -1.93 -19.76
CA ARG A 3 -21.40 -1.17 -18.83
C ARG A 3 -19.97 -1.06 -19.38
N PRO A 4 -19.36 0.14 -19.42
CA PRO A 4 -17.95 0.27 -19.82
C PRO A 4 -17.06 -0.59 -18.91
N LYS A 5 -16.22 -1.44 -19.50
CA LYS A 5 -15.21 -2.20 -18.75
C LYS A 5 -14.07 -1.25 -18.42
N LEU A 6 -13.70 -1.15 -17.15
CA LEU A 6 -12.52 -0.38 -16.73
C LEU A 6 -11.26 -0.93 -17.43
N PRO A 7 -10.35 -0.05 -17.90
CA PRO A 7 -9.02 -0.41 -18.38
C PRO A 7 -8.30 -1.34 -17.39
N ALA A 8 -7.52 -2.30 -17.88
CA ALA A 8 -6.94 -3.35 -17.04
C ALA A 8 -5.99 -2.79 -15.96
N ASP A 9 -5.25 -1.74 -16.30
CA ASP A 9 -4.35 -0.96 -15.44
C ASP A 9 -5.06 -0.18 -14.32
N GLN A 10 -6.39 -0.02 -14.41
CA GLN A 10 -7.21 0.68 -13.42
C GLN A 10 -8.01 -0.28 -12.54
N ARG A 11 -7.83 -1.59 -12.72
CA ARG A 11 -8.53 -2.60 -11.92
C ARG A 11 -7.77 -2.87 -10.63
N MET A 12 -8.52 -2.85 -9.53
CA MET A 12 -8.03 -3.38 -8.28
C MET A 12 -8.00 -4.90 -8.36
N GLU A 13 -6.80 -5.47 -8.34
CA GLU A 13 -6.62 -6.92 -8.26
C GLU A 13 -6.62 -7.38 -6.79
N THR A 14 -7.18 -8.56 -6.54
CA THR A 14 -7.13 -9.20 -5.23
C THR A 14 -6.07 -10.29 -5.26
N VAL A 15 -5.15 -10.22 -4.32
CA VAL A 15 -4.07 -11.18 -4.16
C VAL A 15 -4.09 -11.76 -2.74
N SER A 16 -3.69 -13.02 -2.61
CA SER A 16 -3.55 -13.70 -1.33
C SER A 16 -2.07 -13.90 -1.02
N ALA A 17 -1.64 -13.48 0.17
CA ALA A 17 -0.27 -13.65 0.64
C ALA A 17 -0.27 -14.28 2.03
N ARG A 18 0.71 -15.16 2.29
CA ARG A 18 0.97 -15.68 3.63
C ARG A 18 1.98 -14.78 4.32
N VAL A 19 1.68 -14.42 5.56
CA VAL A 19 2.56 -13.62 6.41
C VAL A 19 2.69 -14.29 7.77
N THR A 20 3.75 -13.96 8.51
CA THR A 20 3.88 -14.41 9.89
C THR A 20 2.79 -13.77 10.76
N ARG A 21 2.45 -14.39 11.88
CA ARG A 21 1.49 -13.84 12.83
C ARG A 21 1.93 -12.45 13.32
N GLU A 22 3.20 -12.32 13.69
CA GLU A 22 3.79 -11.05 14.13
C GLU A 22 3.61 -9.94 13.09
N MET A 23 3.79 -10.24 11.81
CA MET A 23 3.58 -9.27 10.74
C MET A 23 2.09 -8.90 10.61
N ALA A 24 1.18 -9.87 10.72
CA ALA A 24 -0.25 -9.59 10.70
C ALA A 24 -0.68 -8.69 11.87
N ASP A 25 -0.19 -8.97 13.07
CA ASP A 25 -0.47 -8.18 14.28
C ASP A 25 0.07 -6.74 14.11
N GLY A 26 1.26 -6.58 13.52
CA GLY A 26 1.82 -5.26 13.20
C GLY A 26 1.00 -4.47 12.16
N ILE A 27 0.45 -5.15 11.15
CA ILE A 27 -0.44 -4.51 10.15
C ILE A 27 -1.74 -4.06 10.82
N ASP A 28 -2.33 -4.89 11.68
CA ASP A 28 -3.57 -4.56 12.37
C ASP A 28 -3.36 -3.39 13.34
N ALA A 29 -2.24 -3.33 14.07
CA ALA A 29 -1.90 -2.20 14.92
C ALA A 29 -1.78 -0.89 14.12
N TYR A 30 -1.15 -0.93 12.94
CA TYR A 30 -1.05 0.24 12.06
C TYR A 30 -2.42 0.69 11.54
N LEU A 31 -3.30 -0.25 11.18
CA LEU A 31 -4.67 0.06 10.76
C LEU A 31 -5.46 0.79 11.85
N GLU A 32 -5.32 0.38 13.11
CA GLU A 32 -5.99 1.06 14.22
C GLU A 32 -5.50 2.51 14.40
N THR A 33 -4.20 2.76 14.25
CA THR A 33 -3.65 4.12 14.23
C THR A 33 -4.25 4.93 13.08
N MET A 34 -4.31 4.37 11.86
CA MET A 34 -4.90 5.07 10.71
C MET A 34 -6.37 5.42 10.94
N ARG A 35 -7.15 4.51 11.57
CA ARG A 35 -8.56 4.76 11.91
C ARG A 35 -8.70 5.87 12.94
N ALA A 36 -7.82 5.93 13.92
CA ALA A 36 -7.80 7.01 14.91
C ALA A 36 -7.48 8.37 14.27
N GLU A 37 -6.55 8.40 13.32
CA GLU A 37 -6.16 9.62 12.59
C GLU A 37 -7.18 10.06 11.54
N THR A 38 -7.95 9.11 10.99
CA THR A 38 -8.92 9.36 9.92
C THR A 38 -10.30 8.77 10.24
N PRO A 39 -10.98 9.25 11.30
CA PRO A 39 -12.19 8.62 11.82
C PRO A 39 -13.39 8.63 10.86
N LEU A 40 -13.35 9.46 9.82
CA LEU A 40 -14.40 9.54 8.79
C LEU A 40 -14.19 8.55 7.64
N LEU A 41 -13.07 7.85 7.59
CA LEU A 41 -12.76 6.88 6.53
C LEU A 41 -13.04 5.45 7.02
N ILE A 42 -13.75 4.69 6.19
CA ILE A 42 -13.93 3.25 6.43
C ILE A 42 -12.70 2.53 5.89
N LEU A 43 -11.75 2.24 6.78
CA LEU A 43 -10.49 1.58 6.44
C LEU A 43 -10.53 0.09 6.78
N ASN A 44 -9.94 -0.71 5.90
CA ASN A 44 -9.72 -2.14 6.09
C ASN A 44 -8.23 -2.50 5.98
N ARG A 45 -7.91 -3.77 6.24
CA ARG A 45 -6.53 -4.27 6.22
C ARG A 45 -5.82 -4.07 4.88
N ALA A 46 -6.55 -4.13 3.75
CA ALA A 46 -5.95 -3.89 2.44
C ALA A 46 -5.51 -2.44 2.26
N ASP A 47 -6.22 -1.47 2.85
CA ASP A 47 -5.84 -0.05 2.80
C ASP A 47 -4.53 0.19 3.56
N ALA A 48 -4.41 -0.38 4.76
CA ALA A 48 -3.19 -0.33 5.55
C ALA A 48 -2.00 -0.95 4.79
N ILE A 49 -2.18 -2.12 4.17
CA ILE A 49 -1.15 -2.77 3.35
C ILE A 49 -0.75 -1.88 2.17
N ARG A 50 -1.71 -1.29 1.45
CA ARG A 50 -1.41 -0.39 0.33
C ARG A 50 -0.58 0.82 0.76
N GLN A 51 -0.92 1.41 1.90
CA GLN A 51 -0.18 2.56 2.43
C GLN A 51 1.26 2.17 2.81
N ILE A 52 1.45 1.04 3.49
CA ILE A 52 2.77 0.52 3.83
C ILE A 52 3.61 0.29 2.56
N LEU A 53 3.03 -0.36 1.54
CA LEU A 53 3.69 -0.60 0.27
C LEU A 53 4.05 0.70 -0.45
N ALA A 54 3.14 1.68 -0.47
CA ALA A 54 3.40 2.98 -1.09
C ALA A 54 4.59 3.69 -0.42
N ILE A 55 4.63 3.71 0.92
CA ILE A 55 5.75 4.28 1.69
C ILE A 55 7.05 3.53 1.37
N GLY A 56 7.02 2.20 1.34
CA GLY A 56 8.18 1.37 1.00
C GLY A 56 8.73 1.63 -0.40
N LEU A 57 7.84 1.68 -1.41
CA LEU A 57 8.20 1.95 -2.80
C LEU A 57 8.76 3.36 -2.98
N GLN A 58 8.21 4.36 -2.29
CA GLN A 58 8.75 5.72 -2.28
C GLN A 58 10.17 5.77 -1.71
N LYS A 59 10.43 5.07 -0.61
CA LYS A 59 11.77 4.98 0.00
C LYS A 59 12.77 4.31 -0.94
N ILE A 60 12.42 3.16 -1.51
CA ILE A 60 13.29 2.44 -2.48
C ILE A 60 13.60 3.32 -3.70
N SER A 61 12.58 4.01 -4.22
CA SER A 61 12.73 4.90 -5.39
C SER A 61 13.57 6.15 -5.08
N ALA A 62 13.53 6.64 -3.84
CA ALA A 62 14.38 7.74 -3.39
C ALA A 62 15.85 7.31 -3.27
N ASP A 63 16.10 6.13 -2.70
CA ASP A 63 17.46 5.60 -2.53
C ASP A 63 18.11 5.20 -3.86
N GLY A 64 17.33 4.67 -4.81
CA GLY A 64 17.79 4.39 -6.16
C GLY A 64 18.23 5.64 -6.93
N ARG A 65 17.52 6.77 -6.77
CA ARG A 65 17.90 8.06 -7.38
C ARG A 65 19.18 8.65 -6.79
N ARG A 66 19.43 8.47 -5.49
CA ARG A 66 20.68 8.95 -4.86
C ARG A 66 21.92 8.21 -5.36
N LYS A 67 21.81 6.91 -5.68
CA LYS A 67 22.95 6.14 -6.22
C LYS A 67 23.26 6.45 -7.70
N GLY A 68 22.30 6.97 -8.47
CA GLY A 68 22.47 7.29 -9.89
C GLY A 68 23.01 8.70 -10.19
N GLY A 69 23.05 9.60 -9.21
CA GLY A 69 23.47 11.00 -9.41
C GLY A 69 24.98 11.28 -9.33
N GLY A 70 25.80 10.25 -9.17
CA GLY A 70 27.24 10.36 -8.93
C GLY A 70 28.13 10.12 -10.17
N LYS A 71 27.78 10.67 -11.33
CA LYS A 71 28.70 10.87 -12.47
C LYS A 71 28.24 12.09 -13.28
N GLN A 72 28.77 13.26 -12.92
CA GLN A 72 29.02 14.36 -13.85
C GLN A 72 30.53 14.58 -13.89
#